data_AF-A0A519UIP1-F1
#
_entry.id   AF-A0A519UIP1-F1
#
_cell.length_a   1.000
_cell.length_b   1.000
_cell.length_c   1.000
_cell.angle_alpha   90.00
_cell.angle_beta   90.00
_cell.angle_gamma   90.00
#
_symmetry.space_group_name_H-M   'P 1'
#
loop_
_entity.id
_entity.type
_entity.pdbx_description
1 polymer ?
#
loop_
_entity_poly.entity_id
_entity_poly.type
_entity_poly.pdbx_seq_one_letter_code
_entity_poly.pdbx_strand_id
1 'polypeptide(L)'
;YIKNTKGCLQANFKVGRGNYTDDGGLYTVDARAYLPNDYGLYNMAGNVAEWTISSHNRSATSLLQDFSPNYTNVAKGAKVVRGGSWKDMGFFLQNSVATYEYQDKARSYIGFRCVSDFPGNALN
;
A
#
# COMPACT_ATOMS: atom_id res chain seq x y z
N TYR A 1 -4.15 4.58 -14.95
CA TYR A 1 -5.03 5.63 -14.43
C TYR A 1 -6.13 4.97 -13.60
N ILE A 2 -6.68 5.67 -12.61
CA ILE A 2 -7.57 5.10 -11.57
C ILE A 2 -8.86 4.48 -12.15
N LYS A 3 -9.19 4.84 -13.40
CA LYS A 3 -10.27 4.26 -14.21
C LYS A 3 -9.69 3.59 -15.46
N ASN A 4 -10.34 2.52 -15.90
CA ASN A 4 -10.06 1.87 -17.19
C ASN A 4 -10.72 2.64 -18.36
N THR A 5 -10.50 2.19 -19.60
CA THR A 5 -11.09 2.77 -20.82
C THR A 5 -12.63 2.79 -20.82
N LYS A 6 -13.27 1.92 -20.03
CA LYS A 6 -14.72 1.85 -19.86
C LYS A 6 -15.23 2.76 -18.73
N GLY A 7 -14.34 3.51 -18.07
CA GLY A 7 -14.68 4.38 -16.95
C GLY A 7 -14.84 3.68 -15.60
N CYS A 8 -14.65 2.35 -15.53
CA CYS A 8 -14.74 1.60 -14.28
C CYS A 8 -13.49 1.83 -13.42
N LEU A 9 -13.69 2.03 -12.11
CA LEU A 9 -12.60 2.14 -11.15
C LEU A 9 -11.88 0.79 -11.00
N GLN A 10 -10.58 0.85 -10.72
CA GLN A 10 -9.70 -0.33 -10.63
C GLN A 10 -9.09 -0.49 -9.23
N ALA A 11 -9.63 0.23 -8.25
CA ALA A 11 -9.14 0.27 -6.88
C ALA A 11 -10.27 0.70 -5.95
N ASN A 12 -10.21 0.28 -4.69
CA ASN A 12 -11.14 0.67 -3.63
C ASN A 12 -10.58 1.85 -2.82
N PHE A 13 -11.16 3.02 -2.94
CA PHE A 13 -10.72 4.27 -2.32
C PHE A 13 -11.82 5.35 -2.37
N LYS A 14 -11.59 6.48 -1.70
CA LYS A 14 -12.51 7.61 -1.73
C LYS A 14 -12.43 8.36 -3.07
N VAL A 15 -13.36 8.05 -3.97
CA VAL A 15 -13.43 8.54 -5.36
C VAL A 15 -13.74 10.05 -5.45
N GLY A 16 -14.48 10.60 -4.48
CA GLY A 16 -14.87 12.01 -4.51
C GLY A 16 -15.57 12.50 -3.25
N ARG A 17 -16.10 13.74 -3.31
CA ARG A 17 -16.90 14.30 -2.21
C ARG A 17 -18.27 13.64 -2.20
N GLY A 18 -18.64 13.04 -1.07
CA GLY A 18 -19.97 12.45 -0.86
C GLY A 18 -20.21 11.10 -1.54
N ASN A 19 -19.25 10.59 -2.32
CA ASN A 19 -19.36 9.30 -2.98
C ASN A 19 -18.29 8.33 -2.46
N TYR A 20 -18.75 7.28 -1.77
CA TYR A 20 -17.93 6.32 -1.06
C TYR A 20 -18.13 4.87 -1.55
N THR A 21 -18.93 4.65 -2.61
CA THR A 21 -19.33 3.30 -3.05
C THR A 21 -19.16 3.06 -4.54
N ASP A 22 -18.88 4.09 -5.33
CA ASP A 22 -18.70 3.98 -6.79
C ASP A 22 -17.60 3.01 -7.22
N ASP A 23 -16.67 2.72 -6.33
CA ASP A 23 -15.55 1.82 -6.54
C ASP A 23 -15.88 0.35 -6.31
N GLY A 24 -17.03 0.03 -5.71
CA GLY A 24 -17.46 -1.33 -5.41
C GLY A 24 -17.50 -1.68 -3.93
N GLY A 25 -17.14 -0.78 -3.01
CA GLY A 25 -17.27 -1.06 -1.57
C GLY A 25 -17.06 0.16 -0.66
N LEU A 26 -17.95 0.34 0.32
CA LEU A 26 -17.83 1.41 1.33
C LEU A 26 -16.60 1.27 2.23
N TYR A 27 -16.21 0.02 2.48
CA TYR A 27 -15.06 -0.37 3.28
C TYR A 27 -14.22 -1.35 2.47
N THR A 28 -13.44 -2.19 3.15
CA THR A 28 -12.64 -3.23 2.53
C THR A 28 -13.48 -4.16 1.64
N VAL A 29 -12.92 -4.49 0.49
CA VAL A 29 -13.44 -5.50 -0.44
C VAL A 29 -12.53 -6.74 -0.42
N ASP A 30 -12.94 -7.79 -1.14
CA ASP A 30 -12.13 -9.00 -1.29
C ASP A 30 -10.70 -8.68 -1.77
N ALA A 31 -9.72 -9.43 -1.26
CA ALA A 31 -8.31 -9.22 -1.57
C ALA A 31 -7.97 -9.34 -3.07
N ARG A 32 -8.85 -9.97 -3.87
CA ARG A 32 -8.74 -10.13 -5.33
C ARG A 32 -9.87 -9.47 -6.11
N ALA A 33 -10.54 -8.47 -5.51
CA ALA A 33 -11.71 -7.81 -6.12
C ALA A 33 -11.40 -7.08 -7.45
N TYR A 34 -10.17 -6.59 -7.65
CA TYR A 34 -9.75 -5.90 -8.88
C TYR A 34 -8.70 -6.70 -9.65
N LEU A 35 -8.41 -6.27 -10.87
CA LEU A 35 -7.37 -6.89 -11.69
C LEU A 35 -5.99 -6.75 -11.03
N PRO A 36 -5.13 -7.79 -11.12
CA PRO A 36 -3.77 -7.69 -10.64
C PRO A 36 -2.96 -6.73 -11.53
N ASN A 37 -1.87 -6.20 -10.98
CA ASN A 37 -0.84 -5.55 -11.80
C ASN A 37 -0.05 -6.58 -12.63
N ASP A 38 0.89 -6.10 -13.45
CA ASP A 38 1.73 -6.95 -14.32
C ASP A 38 2.62 -7.95 -13.55
N TYR A 39 2.73 -7.81 -12.22
CA TYR A 39 3.43 -8.72 -11.33
C TYR A 39 2.50 -9.74 -10.64
N GLY A 40 1.21 -9.78 -11.00
CA GLY A 40 0.23 -10.67 -10.38
C GLY A 40 -0.21 -10.21 -8.98
N LEU A 41 0.11 -8.98 -8.56
CA LEU A 41 -0.24 -8.45 -7.25
C LEU A 41 -1.58 -7.70 -7.30
N TYR A 42 -2.46 -8.06 -6.37
CA TYR A 42 -3.78 -7.47 -6.22
C TYR A 42 -3.77 -6.34 -5.19
N ASN A 43 -4.68 -5.38 -5.38
CA ASN A 43 -4.98 -4.31 -4.43
C ASN A 43 -3.74 -3.57 -3.90
N MET A 44 -2.72 -3.38 -4.74
CA MET A 44 -1.52 -2.59 -4.40
C MET A 44 -1.81 -1.10 -4.24
N ALA A 45 -2.97 -0.65 -4.77
CA ALA A 45 -3.47 0.71 -4.66
C ALA A 45 -4.90 0.66 -4.12
N GLY A 46 -5.12 1.13 -2.90
CA GLY A 46 -6.41 1.11 -2.22
C GLY A 46 -6.69 -0.17 -1.43
N ASN A 47 -7.97 -0.39 -1.10
CA ASN A 47 -8.46 -1.37 -0.14
C ASN A 47 -7.93 -1.07 1.28
N VAL A 48 -6.73 -1.53 1.62
CA VAL A 48 -6.07 -1.22 2.89
C VAL A 48 -4.67 -0.72 2.60
N ALA A 49 -4.24 0.27 3.38
CA ALA A 49 -2.85 0.68 3.35
C ALA A 49 -2.03 -0.40 4.05
N GLU A 50 -0.79 -0.63 3.66
CA GLU A 50 -0.04 -1.80 4.13
C GLU A 50 1.21 -1.40 4.89
N TRP A 51 1.38 -2.01 6.06
CA TRP A 51 2.60 -1.88 6.85
C TRP A 51 3.81 -2.36 6.08
N THR A 52 4.92 -1.64 6.25
CA THR A 52 6.25 -2.05 5.79
C THR A 52 7.21 -2.12 6.97
N ILE A 53 8.28 -2.91 6.83
CA ILE A 53 9.29 -3.07 7.89
C ILE A 53 10.09 -1.79 8.17
N SER A 54 10.18 -0.90 7.17
CA SER A 54 10.96 0.33 7.22
C SER A 54 10.39 1.34 8.22
N SER A 55 11.27 1.93 9.01
CA SER A 55 10.94 3.05 9.89
C SER A 55 10.72 4.32 9.07
N HIS A 56 9.76 5.14 9.49
CA HIS A 56 9.50 6.40 8.80
C HIS A 56 10.59 7.42 9.13
N ASN A 57 11.25 7.92 8.09
CA ASN A 57 12.15 9.05 8.15
C ASN A 57 12.07 9.80 6.81
N ARG A 58 11.79 11.12 6.86
CA ARG A 58 11.64 11.95 5.66
C ARG A 58 12.92 12.06 4.84
N SER A 59 14.08 11.90 5.49
CA SER A 59 15.40 11.95 4.85
C SER A 59 15.90 10.56 4.45
N ALA A 60 15.16 9.47 4.71
CA ALA A 60 15.63 8.12 4.40
C ALA A 60 15.92 7.94 2.90
N THR A 61 15.06 8.47 2.03
CA THR A 61 15.22 8.33 0.56
C THR A 61 16.51 8.96 0.04
N SER A 62 16.98 10.06 0.63
CA SER A 62 18.24 10.69 0.22
C SER A 62 19.48 10.00 0.80
N LEU A 63 19.32 9.19 1.85
CA LEU A 63 20.41 8.50 2.54
C LEU A 63 20.60 7.06 2.05
N LEU A 64 19.60 6.48 1.40
CA LEU A 64 19.59 5.08 0.97
C LEU A 64 19.54 5.00 -0.56
N GLN A 65 20.69 4.77 -1.18
CA GLN A 65 20.86 4.64 -2.64
C GLN A 65 21.58 3.34 -3.03
N ASP A 66 21.46 2.31 -2.20
CA ASP A 66 22.09 1.00 -2.44
C ASP A 66 21.05 -0.07 -2.79
N PHE A 67 21.50 -1.25 -3.19
CA PHE A 67 20.66 -2.42 -3.41
C PHE A 67 19.92 -2.82 -2.13
N SER A 68 18.62 -3.11 -2.24
CA SER A 68 17.74 -3.46 -1.11
C SER A 68 17.78 -2.47 0.06
N PRO A 69 17.49 -1.18 -0.17
CA PRO A 69 17.61 -0.15 0.85
C PRO A 69 16.53 -0.30 1.92
N ASN A 70 16.92 -0.33 3.20
CA ASN A 70 15.98 -0.35 4.31
C ASN A 70 16.45 0.52 5.47
N TYR A 71 15.65 1.52 5.84
CA TYR A 71 15.90 2.32 7.04
C TYR A 71 15.21 1.66 8.23
N THR A 72 15.96 1.15 9.20
CA THR A 72 15.43 0.57 10.42
C THR A 72 15.87 1.36 11.64
N ASN A 73 14.93 1.65 12.53
CA ASN A 73 15.20 2.20 13.86
C ASN A 73 14.62 1.24 14.91
N VAL A 74 15.42 0.93 15.93
CA VAL A 74 15.10 0.00 17.02
C VAL A 74 14.12 0.61 18.02
N ALA A 75 14.04 1.94 18.10
CA ALA A 75 13.09 2.63 18.96
C ALA A 75 11.65 2.49 18.45
N LYS A 76 10.71 2.40 19.39
CA LYS A 76 9.27 2.49 19.09
C LYS A 76 8.98 3.84 18.44
N GLY A 77 8.42 3.82 17.23
CA GLY A 77 8.18 5.01 16.43
C GLY A 77 7.27 4.74 15.26
N ALA A 78 7.21 5.69 14.33
CA ALA A 78 6.40 5.54 13.12
C ALA A 78 7.05 4.55 12.12
N LYS A 79 6.22 3.70 11.51
CA LYS A 79 6.61 2.84 10.39
C LYS A 79 5.98 3.36 9.11
N VAL A 80 6.62 3.05 7.99
CA VAL A 80 6.11 3.43 6.67
C VAL A 80 4.91 2.56 6.31
N VAL A 81 3.88 3.20 5.77
CA VAL A 81 2.66 2.58 5.26
C VAL A 81 2.47 3.00 3.80
N ARG A 82 2.06 2.08 2.92
CA ARG A 82 1.92 2.34 1.47
C ARG A 82 0.60 1.84 0.89
N GLY A 83 0.31 2.26 -0.35
CA GLY A 83 -0.84 1.80 -1.15
C GLY A 83 -2.12 2.60 -0.96
N GLY A 84 -2.29 3.25 0.19
CA GLY A 84 -3.54 3.94 0.54
C GLY A 84 -4.69 2.95 0.82
N SER A 85 -5.83 3.46 1.27
CA SER A 85 -6.95 2.64 1.73
C SER A 85 -8.29 3.11 1.19
N TRP A 86 -9.35 2.35 1.47
CA TRP A 86 -10.75 2.67 1.15
C TRP A 86 -11.18 4.08 1.59
N LYS A 87 -10.59 4.62 2.67
CA LYS A 87 -10.89 5.99 3.15
C LYS A 87 -10.08 7.09 2.46
N ASP A 88 -9.00 6.75 1.75
CA ASP A 88 -8.04 7.72 1.25
C ASP A 88 -8.40 8.22 -0.15
N MET A 89 -7.97 9.43 -0.47
CA MET A 89 -8.15 10.00 -1.81
C MET A 89 -7.12 9.45 -2.79
N GLY A 90 -7.44 9.56 -4.10
CA GLY A 90 -6.59 9.07 -5.20
C GLY A 90 -5.11 9.48 -5.17
N PHE A 91 -4.74 10.56 -4.49
CA PHE A 91 -3.33 10.92 -4.28
C PHE A 91 -2.54 9.83 -3.54
N PHE A 92 -3.12 9.24 -2.49
CA PHE A 92 -2.45 8.23 -1.66
C PHE A 92 -2.33 6.85 -2.33
N LEU A 93 -3.00 6.67 -3.48
CA LEU A 93 -2.95 5.44 -4.27
C LEU A 93 -1.75 5.40 -5.22
N GLN A 94 -1.00 6.49 -5.33
CA GLN A 94 0.18 6.54 -6.19
C GLN A 94 1.29 5.64 -5.62
N ASN A 95 1.96 4.89 -6.49
CA ASN A 95 3.01 3.93 -6.15
C ASN A 95 4.21 4.54 -5.39
N SER A 96 4.50 5.82 -5.63
CA SER A 96 5.59 6.55 -4.96
C SER A 96 5.19 7.11 -3.60
N VAL A 97 3.89 7.22 -3.32
CA VAL A 97 3.41 7.84 -2.09
C VAL A 97 3.58 6.86 -0.93
N ALA A 98 4.25 7.36 0.11
CA ALA A 98 4.46 6.69 1.36
C ALA A 98 3.94 7.59 2.48
N THR A 99 3.15 7.03 3.38
CA THR A 99 2.72 7.68 4.60
C THR A 99 3.34 6.96 5.80
N TYR A 100 2.89 7.30 7.00
CA TYR A 100 3.38 6.66 8.21
C TYR A 100 2.26 6.54 9.23
N GLU A 101 2.43 5.58 10.12
CA GLU A 101 1.60 5.45 11.32
C GLU A 101 2.45 4.88 12.47
N TYR A 102 2.07 5.19 13.70
CA TYR A 102 2.76 4.71 14.89
C TYR A 102 2.46 3.23 15.15
N GLN A 103 3.50 2.46 15.48
CA GLN A 103 3.42 1.00 15.68
C GLN A 103 2.43 0.56 16.76
N ASP A 104 2.10 1.43 17.71
CA ASP A 104 1.14 1.16 18.79
C ASP A 104 -0.32 1.50 18.42
N LYS A 105 -0.57 2.02 17.22
CA LYS A 105 -1.90 2.44 16.77
C LYS A 105 -2.48 1.43 15.78
N ALA A 106 -3.50 0.71 16.24
CA ALA A 106 -4.34 -0.09 15.36
C ALA A 106 -5.27 0.83 14.56
N ARG A 107 -5.36 0.59 13.25
CA ARG A 107 -6.25 1.30 12.32
C ARG A 107 -7.04 0.28 11.50
N SER A 108 -8.34 0.51 11.33
CA SER A 108 -9.21 -0.35 10.52
C SER A 108 -8.90 -0.34 9.02
N TYR A 109 -8.09 0.60 8.57
CA TYR A 109 -7.73 0.83 7.17
C TYR A 109 -6.26 0.51 6.87
N ILE A 110 -5.53 -0.07 7.84
CA ILE A 110 -4.14 -0.51 7.67
C ILE A 110 -4.06 -2.02 7.89
N GLY A 111 -3.64 -2.75 6.87
CA GLY A 111 -3.33 -4.17 6.89
C GLY A 111 -1.84 -4.44 6.63
N PHE A 112 -1.52 -5.62 6.12
CA PHE A 112 -0.17 -6.00 5.74
C PHE A 112 -0.19 -7.11 4.69
N ARG A 113 0.93 -7.26 4.00
CA ARG A 113 1.25 -8.45 3.20
C ARG A 113 2.59 -9.01 3.64
N CYS A 114 2.75 -10.32 3.53
CA CYS A 114 3.99 -11.00 3.86
C CYS A 114 4.86 -11.12 2.60
N VAL A 115 6.16 -10.97 2.80
CA VAL A 115 7.20 -11.22 1.80
C VAL A 115 8.18 -12.18 2.43
N SER A 116 8.67 -13.14 1.65
CA SER A 116 9.81 -13.99 2.04
C SER A 116 10.92 -13.82 1.03
N ASP A 117 12.15 -14.03 1.50
CA ASP A 117 13.27 -14.17 0.60
C ASP A 117 13.06 -15.39 -0.29
N PHE A 118 13.52 -15.30 -1.53
CA PHE A 118 13.55 -16.44 -2.43
C PHE A 118 14.70 -17.34 -2.01
N PRO A 119 14.46 -18.59 -1.56
CA PRO A 119 15.51 -19.48 -1.05
C PRO A 119 16.49 -19.97 -2.14
N GLY A 120 16.30 -19.55 -3.39
CA GLY A 120 17.05 -20.06 -4.55
C GLY A 120 16.39 -21.29 -5.16
N ASN A 121 16.71 -21.56 -6.42
CA ASN A 121 16.52 -22.91 -6.95
C ASN A 121 17.66 -23.74 -6.38
N ALA A 122 17.38 -24.70 -5.51
CA ALA A 122 18.33 -25.74 -5.16
C ALA A 122 18.57 -26.61 -6.41
N LEU A 123 19.46 -26.18 -7.29
CA LEU A 123 19.98 -26.96 -8.40
C LEU A 123 21.50 -26.78 -8.43
N ASN A 124 22.16 -27.84 -7.96
CA ASN A 124 23.60 -28.13 -7.82
C ASN A 124 24.28 -27.63 -6.54
#